data_AF-A0A945KF92-F1
#
_entry.id   AF-A0A945KF92-F1
#
_cell.length_a   1.000
_cell.length_b   1.000
_cell.length_c   1.000
_cell.angle_alpha   90.00
_cell.angle_beta   90.00
_cell.angle_gamma   90.00
#
_symmetry.space_group_name_H-M   'P 1'
#
loop_
_entity.id
_entity.type
_entity.pdbx_description
1 polymer ?
#
loop_
_entity_poly.entity_id
_entity_poly.type
_entity_poly.pdbx_seq_one_letter_code
_entity_poly.pdbx_strand_id
1 'polypeptide(L)'
;MNKLTTTLSNALLAGVISLLISAWSGVSKAQEIKTASKIGTNSAVVIMYHRFGEKALPTTNIRIDQFEAHMKELTSGKYTILPLSEILSALRQGLPLANHTLAITIDDAFTSVYREAWPRLRKAGLPFTLFVATDAIERGTKSYMSWDQIRELANGGVTIGSQTASHPHMPVLSPARMRSELQKSNARFEKELGARPTLFAYPYGEANQAAMAAAREAGFVASFGQHSGTLHGQANFNYLPRFAMNENYGSLSRFRMAANALSLFATDISPVDPTLGANPPAFGFTAGKQIKDIKRIACYSSRHGKVAPMHLGSGRVEVRFPNAFSPGHGRVNCTLSAPGGRWRWFGHQFFIPKK
;
A
#
# COMPACT_ATOMS: atom_id res chain seq x y z
N MET A 1 79.40 48.69 -20.94
CA MET A 1 80.13 48.20 -19.75
C MET A 1 79.17 48.18 -18.57
N ASN A 2 79.25 47.18 -17.68
CA ASN A 2 78.52 47.04 -16.40
C ASN A 2 76.97 46.92 -16.50
N LYS A 3 76.27 45.96 -15.85
CA LYS A 3 76.21 45.55 -14.42
C LYS A 3 75.38 46.56 -13.58
N LEU A 4 74.41 46.20 -12.73
CA LEU A 4 73.87 44.93 -12.19
C LEU A 4 72.31 44.99 -12.19
N THR A 5 71.51 43.92 -12.34
CA THR A 5 70.99 42.98 -11.31
C THR A 5 70.76 43.57 -9.90
N THR A 6 69.62 43.42 -9.21
CA THR A 6 68.38 42.64 -9.46
C THR A 6 67.13 43.49 -9.06
N THR A 7 65.98 43.08 -8.48
CA THR A 7 65.50 41.86 -7.79
C THR A 7 63.96 41.74 -7.87
N LEU A 8 63.44 40.59 -7.46
CA LEU A 8 62.02 40.25 -7.20
C LEU A 8 61.37 41.21 -6.16
N SER A 9 60.04 41.45 -6.09
CA SER A 9 58.91 40.55 -6.36
C SER A 9 57.58 41.26 -6.71
N ASN A 10 56.69 40.54 -7.40
CA ASN A 10 55.22 40.39 -7.22
C ASN A 10 54.36 41.49 -6.53
N ALA A 11 53.11 41.78 -6.96
CA ALA A 11 52.37 41.40 -8.17
C ALA A 11 51.02 42.16 -8.26
N LEU A 12 50.40 42.12 -9.44
CA LEU A 12 48.95 42.24 -9.71
C LEU A 12 48.19 43.53 -9.34
N LEU A 13 47.84 44.28 -10.39
CA LEU A 13 46.75 45.26 -10.47
C LEU A 13 45.46 44.78 -9.77
N ALA A 14 44.81 45.71 -9.07
CA ALA A 14 43.44 45.54 -8.58
C ALA A 14 42.43 45.67 -9.74
N GLY A 15 42.16 44.57 -10.45
CA GLY A 15 41.07 44.49 -11.43
C GLY A 15 39.71 44.39 -10.73
N VAL A 16 38.81 45.36 -10.95
CA VAL A 16 37.46 45.36 -10.38
C VAL A 16 36.57 44.35 -11.12
N ILE A 17 36.64 43.09 -10.70
CA ILE A 17 35.70 42.06 -11.14
C ILE A 17 34.36 42.30 -10.43
N SER A 18 33.37 42.78 -11.18
CA SER A 18 31.99 42.85 -10.69
C SER A 18 31.42 41.44 -10.56
N LEU A 19 31.53 40.86 -9.37
CA LEU A 19 30.93 39.56 -9.06
C LEU A 19 29.39 39.70 -9.06
N LEU A 20 28.77 39.38 -10.20
CA LEU A 20 27.35 39.04 -10.24
C LEU A 20 27.16 37.72 -9.49
N ILE A 21 26.99 37.82 -8.17
CA ILE A 21 26.47 36.73 -7.36
C ILE A 21 25.01 36.54 -7.78
N SER A 22 24.80 35.74 -8.82
CA SER A 22 23.50 35.14 -9.12
C SER A 22 23.18 34.23 -7.94
N ALA A 23 22.52 34.80 -6.93
CA ALA A 23 22.06 34.09 -5.75
C ALA A 23 21.00 33.08 -6.20
N TRP A 24 21.46 31.90 -6.62
CA TRP A 24 20.63 30.79 -7.07
C TRP A 24 19.99 30.20 -5.82
N SER A 25 18.95 30.88 -5.36
CA SER A 25 18.13 30.50 -4.23
C SER A 25 17.39 29.22 -4.60
N GLY A 26 18.08 28.09 -4.40
CA GLY A 26 17.51 26.76 -4.38
C GLY A 26 16.57 26.66 -3.19
N VAL A 27 15.42 27.32 -3.30
CA VAL A 27 14.28 27.19 -2.38
C VAL A 27 13.90 25.72 -2.41
N SER A 28 14.34 25.00 -1.38
CA SER A 28 14.17 23.56 -1.35
C SER A 28 12.68 23.23 -1.40
N LYS A 29 12.30 22.28 -2.26
CA LYS A 29 10.90 21.87 -2.46
C LYS A 29 10.25 21.27 -1.18
N ALA A 30 11.04 21.11 -0.12
CA ALA A 30 10.62 20.72 1.22
C ALA A 30 10.03 21.88 2.06
N GLN A 31 10.23 23.15 1.67
CA GLN A 31 9.99 24.29 2.56
C GLN A 31 8.61 24.97 2.39
N GLU A 32 7.80 24.53 1.42
CA GLU A 32 6.46 25.08 1.13
C GLU A 32 5.33 24.43 1.97
N ILE A 33 5.67 23.58 2.96
CA ILE A 33 4.69 22.93 3.86
C ILE A 33 4.50 23.76 5.16
N LYS A 34 4.15 25.04 5.02
CA LYS A 34 3.70 25.90 6.14
C LYS A 34 2.61 26.88 5.73
N THR A 35 1.35 26.48 5.85
CA THR A 35 0.40 26.99 6.88
C THR A 35 -1.04 26.52 6.62
N ALA A 36 -1.38 25.34 7.12
CA ALA A 36 -2.76 25.00 7.46
C ALA A 36 -2.75 24.00 8.61
N SER A 37 -3.29 24.37 9.78
CA SER A 37 -3.45 23.45 10.92
C SER A 37 -4.62 22.50 10.69
N LYS A 38 -4.50 21.63 9.68
CA LYS A 38 -5.34 20.45 9.53
C LYS A 38 -4.83 19.42 10.53
N ILE A 39 -5.61 19.12 11.57
CA ILE A 39 -5.30 18.07 12.55
C ILE A 39 -4.98 16.78 11.79
N GLY A 40 -3.71 16.37 11.85
CA GLY A 40 -3.20 15.23 11.09
C GLY A 40 -3.85 13.92 11.54
N THR A 41 -4.04 13.01 10.58
CA THR A 41 -4.47 11.65 10.88
C THR A 41 -3.28 10.73 10.77
N ASN A 42 -2.88 10.05 11.86
CA ASN A 42 -1.76 9.09 11.86
C ASN A 42 -2.15 7.74 11.20
N SER A 43 -2.88 7.82 10.08
CA SER A 43 -3.47 6.72 9.34
C SER A 43 -3.73 7.09 7.89
N ALA A 44 -3.60 6.13 6.97
CA ALA A 44 -3.84 6.32 5.54
C ALA A 44 -4.70 5.20 4.95
N VAL A 45 -5.26 5.42 3.77
CA VAL A 45 -5.98 4.42 2.99
C VAL A 45 -5.08 3.86 1.88
N VAL A 46 -5.23 2.58 1.53
CA VAL A 46 -4.65 2.01 0.30
C VAL A 46 -5.77 1.44 -0.55
N ILE A 47 -5.87 1.90 -1.80
CA ILE A 47 -6.81 1.39 -2.80
C ILE A 47 -6.06 0.48 -3.76
N MET A 48 -6.65 -0.66 -4.12
CA MET A 48 -6.03 -1.70 -4.95
C MET A 48 -6.89 -2.06 -6.16
N TYR A 49 -6.28 -2.06 -7.35
CA TYR A 49 -6.84 -2.53 -8.62
C TYR A 49 -6.02 -3.71 -9.18
N HIS A 50 -6.49 -4.40 -10.23
CA HIS A 50 -5.65 -5.38 -10.98
C HIS A 50 -5.78 -5.12 -12.50
N ARG A 51 -6.95 -5.41 -13.11
CA ARG A 51 -7.23 -5.19 -14.56
C ARG A 51 -8.14 -3.98 -14.81
N PHE A 52 -8.08 -3.42 -16.02
CA PHE A 52 -8.89 -2.27 -16.44
C PHE A 52 -9.58 -2.51 -17.80
N GLY A 53 -10.91 -2.48 -17.83
CA GLY A 53 -11.73 -2.67 -19.03
C GLY A 53 -11.93 -4.12 -19.51
N GLU A 54 -11.30 -5.10 -18.86
CA GLU A 54 -11.31 -6.52 -19.21
C GLU A 54 -12.57 -7.25 -18.68
N LYS A 55 -13.73 -6.98 -19.28
CA LYS A 55 -15.08 -7.46 -18.88
C LYS A 55 -15.22 -8.97 -18.62
N ALA A 56 -14.32 -9.81 -19.16
CA ALA A 56 -14.37 -11.26 -18.97
C ALA A 56 -14.03 -11.71 -17.53
N LEU A 57 -13.42 -10.84 -16.71
CA LEU A 57 -12.92 -11.17 -15.37
C LEU A 57 -13.40 -10.16 -14.30
N PRO A 58 -14.71 -9.96 -14.10
CA PRO A 58 -15.27 -8.87 -13.27
C PRO A 58 -14.87 -8.90 -11.78
N THR A 59 -14.29 -10.01 -11.30
CA THR A 59 -13.75 -10.15 -9.95
C THR A 59 -12.34 -9.56 -9.77
N THR A 60 -11.57 -9.38 -10.85
CA THR A 60 -10.23 -8.73 -10.84
C THR A 60 -10.16 -7.52 -11.80
N ASN A 61 -11.16 -7.31 -12.63
CA ASN A 61 -11.32 -6.13 -13.48
C ASN A 61 -12.07 -5.01 -12.78
N ILE A 62 -11.73 -3.76 -13.11
CA ILE A 62 -12.63 -2.61 -12.97
C ILE A 62 -13.02 -2.07 -14.35
N ARG A 63 -14.28 -1.67 -14.54
CA ARG A 63 -14.68 -1.04 -15.81
C ARG A 63 -14.07 0.35 -15.95
N ILE A 64 -13.89 0.80 -17.20
CA ILE A 64 -13.32 2.12 -17.47
C ILE A 64 -14.22 3.24 -16.92
N ASP A 65 -15.55 3.16 -17.03
CA ASP A 65 -16.47 4.17 -16.46
C ASP A 65 -16.34 4.30 -14.93
N GLN A 66 -16.12 3.19 -14.23
CA GLN A 66 -15.86 3.18 -12.79
C GLN A 66 -14.51 3.80 -12.45
N PHE A 67 -13.47 3.48 -13.23
CA PHE A 67 -12.14 4.04 -13.04
C PHE A 67 -12.10 5.56 -13.32
N GLU A 68 -12.73 6.04 -14.39
CA GLU A 68 -12.85 7.48 -14.67
C GLU A 68 -13.63 8.21 -13.54
N ALA A 69 -14.68 7.59 -13.00
CA ALA A 69 -15.39 8.12 -11.83
C ALA A 69 -14.50 8.20 -10.57
N HIS A 70 -13.63 7.21 -10.36
CA HIS A 70 -12.62 7.26 -9.30
C HIS A 70 -11.55 8.33 -9.55
N MET A 71 -11.07 8.49 -10.79
CA MET A 71 -10.10 9.52 -11.17
C MET A 71 -10.66 10.93 -10.95
N LYS A 72 -11.93 11.17 -11.30
CA LYS A 72 -12.64 12.44 -11.03
C LYS A 72 -12.82 12.71 -9.53
N GLU A 73 -13.04 11.67 -8.72
CA GLU A 73 -13.11 11.80 -7.27
C GLU A 73 -11.74 12.10 -6.66
N LEU A 74 -10.69 11.39 -7.08
CA LEU A 74 -9.31 11.60 -6.63
C LEU A 74 -8.80 13.01 -6.94
N THR A 75 -9.07 13.52 -8.14
CA THR A 75 -8.63 14.84 -8.61
C THR A 75 -9.50 16.01 -8.11
N SER A 76 -10.52 15.76 -7.27
CA SER A 76 -11.43 16.78 -6.71
C SER A 76 -10.80 17.78 -5.72
N GLY A 77 -9.49 17.72 -5.49
CA GLY A 77 -8.78 18.54 -4.49
C GLY A 77 -9.00 18.13 -3.02
N LYS A 78 -9.83 17.12 -2.77
CA LYS A 78 -10.18 16.63 -1.43
C LYS A 78 -9.12 15.70 -0.80
N TYR A 79 -8.38 14.97 -1.63
CA TYR A 79 -7.52 13.86 -1.22
C TYR A 79 -6.03 14.22 -1.34
N THR A 80 -5.20 13.60 -0.50
CA THR A 80 -3.73 13.74 -0.58
C THR A 80 -3.14 12.42 -1.08
N ILE A 81 -2.82 12.36 -2.36
CA ILE A 81 -2.30 11.13 -2.98
C ILE A 81 -0.78 11.14 -2.90
N LEU A 82 -0.19 10.16 -2.21
CA LEU A 82 1.26 10.06 -2.00
C LEU A 82 1.79 8.69 -2.45
N PRO A 83 3.09 8.59 -2.81
CA PRO A 83 3.75 7.30 -2.94
C PRO A 83 3.61 6.46 -1.67
N LEU A 84 3.35 5.17 -1.84
CA LEU A 84 3.13 4.24 -0.72
C LEU A 84 4.35 4.15 0.22
N SER A 85 5.56 4.29 -0.34
CA SER A 85 6.83 4.39 0.39
C SER A 85 6.87 5.56 1.38
N GLU A 86 6.42 6.75 0.96
CA GLU A 86 6.36 7.94 1.82
C GLU A 86 5.35 7.77 2.97
N ILE A 87 4.16 7.26 2.66
CA ILE A 87 3.13 6.96 3.66
C ILE A 87 3.66 5.96 4.70
N LEU A 88 4.30 4.87 4.28
CA LEU A 88 4.91 3.89 5.18
C LEU A 88 6.05 4.51 6.01
N SER A 89 6.86 5.38 5.42
CA SER A 89 7.97 6.06 6.10
C SER A 89 7.45 6.99 7.20
N ALA A 90 6.49 7.85 6.89
CA ALA A 90 5.86 8.75 7.85
C ALA A 90 5.19 7.97 9.00
N LEU A 91 4.43 6.91 8.68
CA LEU A 91 3.76 6.09 9.70
C LEU A 91 4.73 5.37 10.63
N ARG A 92 5.90 4.90 10.15
CA ARG A 92 6.94 4.32 11.03
C ARG A 92 7.63 5.37 11.90
N GLN A 93 7.87 6.56 11.36
CA GLN A 93 8.47 7.68 12.09
C GLN A 93 7.49 8.39 13.05
N GLY A 94 6.22 7.99 13.08
CA GLY A 94 5.18 8.65 13.87
C GLY A 94 4.76 10.03 13.35
N LEU A 95 5.22 10.41 12.16
CA LEU A 95 4.93 11.71 11.55
C LEU A 95 3.45 11.82 11.15
N PRO A 96 2.83 13.00 11.31
CA PRO A 96 1.43 13.20 10.95
C PRO A 96 1.25 13.16 9.43
N LEU A 97 0.21 12.46 8.97
CA LEU A 97 -0.25 12.55 7.58
C LEU A 97 -1.41 13.52 7.46
N ALA A 98 -1.54 14.12 6.28
CA ALA A 98 -2.69 14.94 5.93
C ALA A 98 -4.01 14.15 6.04
N ASN A 99 -5.10 14.85 6.31
CA ASN A 99 -6.41 14.23 6.36
C ASN A 99 -6.87 13.85 4.94
N HIS A 100 -7.38 12.62 4.76
CA HIS A 100 -7.65 11.97 3.47
C HIS A 100 -6.39 11.61 2.66
N THR A 101 -5.26 11.34 3.31
CA THR A 101 -4.10 10.71 2.65
C THR A 101 -4.39 9.27 2.21
N LEU A 102 -4.06 8.95 0.96
CA LEU A 102 -4.15 7.58 0.43
C LEU A 102 -3.07 7.26 -0.62
N ALA A 103 -2.81 5.96 -0.80
CA ALA A 103 -2.01 5.43 -1.90
C ALA A 103 -2.86 4.58 -2.86
N ILE A 104 -2.42 4.51 -4.11
CA ILE A 104 -2.96 3.63 -5.15
C ILE A 104 -1.98 2.46 -5.36
N THR A 105 -2.48 1.23 -5.42
CA THR A 105 -1.71 0.05 -5.81
C THR A 105 -2.40 -0.70 -6.95
N ILE A 106 -1.61 -1.37 -7.77
CA ILE A 106 -2.10 -2.21 -8.85
C ILE A 106 -1.32 -3.53 -8.80
N ASP A 107 -2.03 -4.65 -8.81
CA ASP A 107 -1.45 -6.00 -8.67
C ASP A 107 -1.32 -6.68 -10.04
N ASP A 108 -0.63 -7.82 -10.08
CA ASP A 108 -0.48 -8.79 -11.19
C ASP A 108 0.24 -8.30 -12.46
N ALA A 109 0.39 -7.00 -12.69
CA ALA A 109 1.09 -6.42 -13.86
C ALA A 109 0.49 -6.74 -15.25
N PHE A 110 -0.84 -6.72 -15.36
CA PHE A 110 -1.55 -6.91 -16.63
C PHE A 110 -1.32 -5.79 -17.66
N THR A 111 -1.45 -6.11 -18.95
CA THR A 111 -1.26 -5.15 -20.06
C THR A 111 -2.26 -3.99 -20.04
N SER A 112 -3.45 -4.17 -19.44
CA SER A 112 -4.40 -3.07 -19.23
C SER A 112 -3.90 -2.01 -18.24
N VAL A 113 -2.93 -2.32 -17.38
CA VAL A 113 -2.26 -1.33 -16.52
C VAL A 113 -1.45 -0.35 -17.36
N TYR A 114 -0.63 -0.86 -18.29
CA TYR A 114 0.14 -0.04 -19.23
C TYR A 114 -0.77 0.75 -20.17
N ARG A 115 -1.78 0.09 -20.76
CA ARG A 115 -2.64 0.70 -21.79
C ARG A 115 -3.65 1.70 -21.24
N GLU A 116 -4.29 1.40 -20.11
CA GLU A 116 -5.44 2.16 -19.62
C GLU A 116 -5.14 2.96 -18.36
N ALA A 117 -4.53 2.34 -17.33
CA ALA A 117 -4.35 2.99 -16.03
C ALA A 117 -3.20 4.00 -16.02
N TRP A 118 -2.00 3.59 -16.48
CA TRP A 118 -0.80 4.42 -16.39
C TRP A 118 -0.90 5.76 -17.12
N PRO A 119 -1.42 5.86 -18.37
CA PRO A 119 -1.52 7.14 -19.06
C PRO A 119 -2.46 8.13 -18.35
N ARG A 120 -3.52 7.62 -17.72
CA ARG A 120 -4.50 8.41 -16.96
C ARG A 120 -3.93 8.89 -15.62
N LEU A 121 -3.28 7.98 -14.88
CA LEU A 121 -2.61 8.31 -13.61
C LEU A 121 -1.46 9.31 -13.84
N ARG A 122 -0.63 9.09 -14.87
CA ARG A 122 0.47 9.98 -15.29
C ARG A 122 -0.04 11.36 -15.69
N LYS A 123 -1.10 11.44 -16.50
CA LYS A 123 -1.74 12.73 -16.90
C LYS A 123 -2.31 13.49 -15.70
N ALA A 124 -2.79 12.79 -14.68
CA ALA A 124 -3.34 13.39 -13.46
C ALA A 124 -2.29 13.62 -12.34
N GLY A 125 -1.01 13.27 -12.58
CA GLY A 125 0.06 13.40 -11.59
C GLY A 125 -0.08 12.48 -10.37
N LEU A 126 -0.85 11.39 -10.47
CA LEU A 126 -1.17 10.52 -9.33
C LEU A 126 -0.17 9.35 -9.22
N PRO A 127 0.61 9.25 -8.13
CA PRO A 127 1.55 8.15 -7.93
C PRO A 127 0.82 6.84 -7.59
N PHE A 128 1.41 5.72 -7.99
CA PHE A 128 0.96 4.38 -7.59
C PHE A 128 2.13 3.40 -7.43
N THR A 129 1.85 2.27 -6.78
CA THR A 129 2.75 1.11 -6.69
C THR A 129 2.24 -0.03 -7.55
N LEU A 130 3.08 -0.59 -8.41
CA LEU A 130 2.81 -1.79 -9.20
C LEU A 130 3.44 -3.01 -8.52
N PHE A 131 2.63 -3.98 -8.10
CA PHE A 131 3.10 -5.28 -7.66
C PHE A 131 3.18 -6.24 -8.85
N VAL A 132 4.30 -6.96 -8.98
CA VAL A 132 4.62 -7.80 -10.15
C VAL A 132 4.91 -9.24 -9.72
N ALA A 133 4.22 -10.21 -10.30
CA ALA A 133 4.53 -11.64 -10.18
C ALA A 133 5.47 -12.05 -11.33
N THR A 134 6.75 -12.34 -11.04
CA THR A 134 7.78 -12.31 -12.10
C THR A 134 7.61 -13.38 -13.18
N ASP A 135 7.15 -14.58 -12.84
CA ASP A 135 6.95 -15.66 -13.82
C ASP A 135 5.77 -15.41 -14.76
N ALA A 136 4.88 -14.47 -14.43
CA ALA A 136 3.81 -14.05 -15.35
C ALA A 136 4.37 -13.27 -16.53
N ILE A 137 5.42 -12.48 -16.30
CA ILE A 137 6.15 -11.73 -17.32
C ILE A 137 6.99 -12.69 -18.18
N GLU A 138 7.68 -13.65 -17.55
CA GLU A 138 8.51 -14.65 -18.25
C GLU A 138 7.74 -15.53 -19.23
N ARG A 139 6.45 -15.78 -18.99
CA ARG A 139 5.60 -16.54 -19.93
C ARG A 139 5.30 -15.77 -21.23
N GLY A 140 5.64 -14.49 -21.33
CA GLY A 140 5.53 -13.70 -22.57
C GLY A 140 4.10 -13.56 -23.13
N THR A 141 3.05 -13.87 -22.36
CA THR A 141 1.68 -13.85 -22.87
C THR A 141 1.16 -12.42 -22.94
N LYS A 142 0.45 -12.07 -24.02
CA LYS A 142 -0.10 -10.73 -24.31
C LYS A 142 -0.99 -10.13 -23.20
N SER A 143 -1.41 -10.92 -22.22
CA SER A 143 -2.19 -10.51 -21.04
C SER A 143 -1.37 -9.75 -19.99
N TYR A 144 -0.04 -9.91 -19.95
CA TYR A 144 0.86 -9.24 -19.02
C TYR A 144 1.79 -8.27 -19.73
N MET A 145 2.26 -7.24 -19.00
CA MET A 145 3.29 -6.31 -19.48
C MET A 145 4.61 -7.04 -19.79
N SER A 146 5.45 -6.47 -20.66
CA SER A 146 6.85 -6.87 -20.79
C SER A 146 7.74 -6.22 -19.71
N TRP A 147 8.96 -6.73 -19.52
CA TRP A 147 9.95 -6.07 -18.66
C TRP A 147 10.35 -4.67 -19.16
N ASP A 148 10.29 -4.41 -20.47
CA ASP A 148 10.54 -3.07 -21.02
C ASP A 148 9.43 -2.09 -20.67
N GLN A 149 8.17 -2.53 -20.67
CA GLN A 149 7.05 -1.74 -20.18
C GLN A 149 7.15 -1.48 -18.67
N ILE A 150 7.59 -2.47 -17.89
CA ILE A 150 7.83 -2.31 -16.45
C ILE A 150 8.99 -1.33 -16.18
N ARG A 151 10.07 -1.38 -16.98
CA ARG A 151 11.16 -0.38 -16.98
C ARG A 151 10.64 1.02 -17.33
N GLU A 152 9.79 1.16 -18.34
CA GLU A 152 9.21 2.45 -18.73
C GLU A 152 8.34 3.04 -17.60
N LEU A 153 7.54 2.20 -16.92
CA LEU A 153 6.79 2.59 -15.72
C LEU A 153 7.72 3.04 -14.58
N ALA A 154 8.77 2.26 -14.28
CA ALA A 154 9.73 2.59 -13.23
C ALA A 154 10.47 3.91 -13.50
N ASN A 155 10.97 4.10 -14.73
CA ASN A 155 11.59 5.35 -15.18
C ASN A 155 10.60 6.52 -15.18
N GLY A 156 9.31 6.24 -15.40
CA GLY A 156 8.20 7.18 -15.24
C GLY A 156 7.75 7.44 -13.80
N GLY A 157 8.51 7.00 -12.79
CA GLY A 157 8.25 7.25 -11.36
C GLY A 157 7.28 6.29 -10.67
N VAL A 158 6.87 5.20 -11.32
CA VAL A 158 6.02 4.18 -10.69
C VAL A 158 6.86 3.34 -9.72
N THR A 159 6.40 3.20 -8.47
CA THR A 159 7.08 2.34 -7.50
C THR A 159 6.83 0.87 -7.85
N ILE A 160 7.87 0.06 -8.00
CA ILE A 160 7.72 -1.38 -8.25
C ILE A 160 7.77 -2.15 -6.92
N GLY A 161 6.89 -3.15 -6.79
CA GLY A 161 6.75 -4.08 -5.67
C GLY A 161 6.79 -5.55 -6.14
N SER A 162 7.14 -6.48 -5.25
CA SER A 162 7.14 -7.93 -5.56
C SER A 162 5.78 -8.57 -5.23
N GLN A 163 5.37 -9.55 -6.04
CA GLN A 163 4.19 -10.39 -5.81
C GLN A 163 4.53 -11.89 -5.99
N THR A 164 5.72 -12.29 -5.51
CA THR A 164 6.36 -13.62 -5.69
C THR A 164 6.82 -13.88 -7.12
N ALA A 165 7.36 -15.07 -7.38
CA ALA A 165 7.66 -15.51 -8.74
C ALA A 165 6.41 -16.10 -9.41
N SER A 166 5.87 -17.19 -8.88
CA SER A 166 4.82 -17.98 -9.56
C SER A 166 3.37 -17.59 -9.23
N HIS A 167 3.13 -16.63 -8.33
CA HIS A 167 1.82 -16.29 -7.76
C HIS A 167 1.08 -17.45 -7.02
N PRO A 168 1.75 -18.17 -6.09
CA PRO A 168 1.15 -19.30 -5.37
C PRO A 168 0.33 -18.87 -4.15
N HIS A 169 -0.56 -19.74 -3.69
CA HIS A 169 -1.22 -19.63 -2.37
C HIS A 169 -0.19 -19.78 -1.25
N MET A 170 0.46 -18.68 -0.85
CA MET A 170 1.63 -18.71 0.06
C MET A 170 1.42 -19.55 1.34
N PRO A 171 0.26 -19.54 2.04
CA PRO A 171 0.10 -20.33 3.26
C PRO A 171 0.13 -21.86 3.10
N VAL A 172 -0.04 -22.41 1.90
CA VAL A 172 0.00 -23.87 1.66
C VAL A 172 1.40 -24.38 1.27
N LEU A 173 2.38 -23.48 1.13
CA LEU A 173 3.76 -23.84 0.83
C LEU A 173 4.55 -24.23 2.09
N SER A 174 5.57 -25.08 1.92
CA SER A 174 6.59 -25.24 2.97
C SER A 174 7.46 -23.98 3.08
N PRO A 175 8.05 -23.66 4.25
CA PRO A 175 8.90 -22.48 4.41
C PRO A 175 10.09 -22.44 3.44
N ALA A 176 10.62 -23.59 3.04
CA ALA A 176 11.66 -23.69 2.00
C ALA A 176 11.14 -23.25 0.61
N ARG A 177 9.92 -23.65 0.23
CA ARG A 177 9.28 -23.18 -1.01
C ARG A 177 8.95 -21.69 -0.93
N MET A 178 8.44 -21.19 0.20
CA MET A 178 8.21 -19.74 0.38
C MET A 178 9.49 -18.92 0.14
N ARG A 179 10.62 -19.33 0.74
CA ARG A 179 11.92 -18.66 0.53
C ARG A 179 12.37 -18.72 -0.93
N SER A 180 12.24 -19.88 -1.58
CA SER A 180 12.60 -20.07 -2.98
C SER A 180 11.80 -19.17 -3.94
N GLU A 181 10.48 -19.01 -3.73
CA GLU A 181 9.64 -18.10 -4.53
C GLU A 181 10.08 -16.64 -4.41
N LEU A 182 10.39 -16.19 -3.20
CA LEU A 182 10.81 -14.81 -2.94
C LEU A 182 12.22 -14.55 -3.48
N GLN A 183 13.17 -15.46 -3.23
CA GLN A 183 14.53 -15.41 -3.78
C GLN A 183 14.52 -15.35 -5.32
N LYS A 184 13.72 -16.20 -5.97
CA LYS A 184 13.56 -16.19 -7.44
C LYS A 184 13.02 -14.85 -7.95
N SER A 185 12.01 -14.29 -7.29
CA SER A 185 11.46 -12.98 -7.67
C SER A 185 12.50 -11.86 -7.51
N ASN A 186 13.20 -11.81 -6.37
CA ASN A 186 14.21 -10.80 -6.05
C ASN A 186 15.37 -10.83 -7.05
N ALA A 187 15.91 -12.01 -7.35
CA ALA A 187 16.97 -12.17 -8.34
C ALA A 187 16.53 -11.71 -9.74
N ARG A 188 15.25 -11.84 -10.09
CA ARG A 188 14.75 -11.33 -11.37
C ARG A 188 14.59 -9.80 -11.38
N PHE A 189 14.12 -9.18 -10.30
CA PHE A 189 14.09 -7.72 -10.23
C PHE A 189 15.49 -7.10 -10.28
N GLU A 190 16.49 -7.71 -9.64
CA GLU A 190 17.89 -7.26 -9.74
C GLU A 190 18.39 -7.30 -11.18
N LYS A 191 18.10 -8.37 -11.92
CA LYS A 191 18.48 -8.48 -13.35
C LYS A 191 17.81 -7.43 -14.24
N GLU A 192 16.52 -7.12 -14.00
CA GLU A 192 15.72 -6.32 -14.94
C GLU A 192 15.61 -4.82 -14.58
N LEU A 193 15.82 -4.48 -13.30
CA LEU A 193 15.70 -3.12 -12.74
C LEU A 193 16.93 -2.67 -11.94
N GLY A 194 17.95 -3.52 -11.78
CA GLY A 194 19.15 -3.21 -10.99
C GLY A 194 18.97 -3.21 -9.47
N ALA A 195 17.76 -3.45 -8.95
CA ALA A 195 17.46 -3.39 -7.52
C ALA A 195 16.31 -4.33 -7.11
N ARG A 196 16.27 -4.72 -5.83
CA ARG A 196 15.15 -5.47 -5.23
C ARG A 196 14.05 -4.52 -4.76
N PRO A 197 12.77 -4.79 -5.06
CA PRO A 197 11.64 -4.12 -4.42
C PRO A 197 11.65 -4.31 -2.90
N THR A 198 11.30 -3.27 -2.15
CA THR A 198 11.19 -3.32 -0.68
C THR A 198 9.76 -3.49 -0.19
N LEU A 199 8.78 -3.45 -1.10
CA LEU A 199 7.35 -3.64 -0.83
C LEU A 199 6.86 -4.95 -1.47
N PHE A 200 5.99 -5.67 -0.77
CA PHE A 200 5.48 -6.98 -1.19
C PHE A 200 3.95 -7.10 -1.10
N ALA A 201 3.31 -7.73 -2.06
CA ALA A 201 1.90 -8.12 -2.00
C ALA A 201 1.77 -9.64 -1.90
N TYR A 202 0.98 -10.11 -0.93
CA TYR A 202 0.63 -11.54 -0.86
C TYR A 202 -0.33 -11.89 -1.99
N PRO A 203 -0.03 -12.92 -2.82
CA PRO A 203 -1.00 -13.51 -3.73
C PRO A 203 -2.35 -13.79 -3.05
N TYR A 204 -3.45 -13.42 -3.68
CA TYR A 204 -4.82 -13.54 -3.16
C TYR A 204 -5.07 -12.86 -1.79
N GLY A 205 -4.12 -12.04 -1.32
CA GLY A 205 -4.10 -11.45 0.02
C GLY A 205 -3.84 -12.44 1.16
N GLU A 206 -3.29 -13.62 0.88
CA GLU A 206 -3.17 -14.74 1.82
C GLU A 206 -1.82 -14.80 2.52
N ALA A 207 -1.82 -14.86 3.86
CA ALA A 207 -0.60 -14.99 4.66
C ALA A 207 -0.81 -15.91 5.87
N ASN A 208 0.29 -16.51 6.32
CA ASN A 208 0.47 -17.10 7.64
C ASN A 208 1.75 -16.55 8.28
N GLN A 209 2.06 -16.89 9.53
CA GLN A 209 3.26 -16.39 10.21
C GLN A 209 4.56 -16.79 9.49
N ALA A 210 4.61 -17.98 8.87
CA ALA A 210 5.75 -18.42 8.07
C ALA A 210 5.96 -17.55 6.82
N ALA A 211 4.88 -17.19 6.11
CA ALA A 211 4.92 -16.30 4.95
C ALA A 211 5.22 -14.83 5.34
N MET A 212 4.89 -14.41 6.57
CA MET A 212 5.33 -13.14 7.13
C MET A 212 6.81 -13.15 7.53
N ALA A 213 7.33 -14.28 8.05
CA ALA A 213 8.76 -14.45 8.34
C ALA A 213 9.58 -14.46 7.05
N ALA A 214 9.23 -15.30 6.07
CA ALA A 214 9.90 -15.39 4.78
C ALA A 214 9.93 -14.03 4.04
N ALA A 215 8.87 -13.23 4.14
CA ALA A 215 8.85 -11.89 3.55
C ALA A 215 9.86 -10.91 4.21
N ARG A 216 9.99 -10.93 5.54
CA ARG A 216 11.04 -10.15 6.24
C ARG A 216 12.44 -10.62 5.88
N GLU A 217 12.65 -11.93 5.89
CA GLU A 217 13.94 -12.56 5.54
C GLU A 217 14.35 -12.26 4.09
N ALA A 218 13.39 -12.09 3.17
CA ALA A 218 13.62 -11.67 1.80
C ALA A 218 13.89 -10.16 1.63
N GLY A 219 13.87 -9.37 2.72
CA GLY A 219 14.19 -7.94 2.72
C GLY A 219 12.99 -6.99 2.53
N PHE A 220 11.75 -7.48 2.52
CA PHE A 220 10.58 -6.61 2.38
C PHE A 220 10.28 -5.87 3.69
N VAL A 221 10.24 -4.53 3.63
CA VAL A 221 9.98 -3.67 4.80
C VAL A 221 8.49 -3.56 5.13
N ALA A 222 7.62 -3.80 4.15
CA ALA A 222 6.17 -3.83 4.32
C ALA A 222 5.52 -4.80 3.33
N SER A 223 4.55 -5.57 3.83
CA SER A 223 3.85 -6.61 3.08
C SER A 223 2.33 -6.46 3.21
N PHE A 224 1.61 -6.63 2.11
CA PHE A 224 0.19 -6.26 1.99
C PHE A 224 -0.72 -7.45 1.70
N GLY A 225 -1.82 -7.55 2.47
CA GLY A 225 -2.94 -8.42 2.18
C GLY A 225 -3.95 -7.76 1.22
N GLN A 226 -5.16 -8.32 1.19
CA GLN A 226 -6.31 -7.79 0.43
C GLN A 226 -7.56 -7.57 1.32
N HIS A 227 -7.37 -7.51 2.64
CA HIS A 227 -8.44 -7.22 3.60
C HIS A 227 -8.68 -5.70 3.73
N SER A 228 -9.94 -5.28 3.79
CA SER A 228 -10.34 -3.87 3.82
C SER A 228 -9.97 -3.19 5.15
N GLY A 229 -9.29 -2.05 5.10
CA GLY A 229 -8.88 -1.30 6.30
C GLY A 229 -7.87 -0.19 6.00
N THR A 230 -7.43 0.50 7.05
CA THR A 230 -6.48 1.63 6.99
C THR A 230 -5.11 1.25 7.54
N LEU A 231 -4.04 1.81 6.98
CA LEU A 231 -2.71 1.80 7.60
C LEU A 231 -2.70 2.70 8.85
N HIS A 232 -1.86 2.38 9.84
CA HIS A 232 -1.47 3.25 10.95
C HIS A 232 -0.11 2.81 11.50
N GLY A 233 0.61 3.68 12.22
CA GLY A 233 1.98 3.42 12.69
C GLY A 233 2.15 2.26 13.70
N GLN A 234 1.04 1.69 14.20
CA GLN A 234 1.01 0.55 15.13
C GLN A 234 0.45 -0.74 14.48
N ALA A 235 0.19 -0.73 13.17
CA ALA A 235 -0.28 -1.91 12.45
C ALA A 235 0.84 -2.96 12.28
N ASN A 236 0.47 -4.21 12.03
CA ASN A 236 1.43 -5.23 11.59
C ASN A 236 1.91 -4.90 10.16
N PHE A 237 3.08 -4.26 10.02
CA PHE A 237 3.67 -3.93 8.72
C PHE A 237 3.93 -5.15 7.82
N ASN A 238 3.90 -6.37 8.37
CA ASN A 238 4.02 -7.63 7.61
C ASN A 238 2.69 -8.13 7.02
N TYR A 239 1.55 -7.51 7.34
CA TYR A 239 0.25 -7.89 6.79
C TYR A 239 -0.73 -6.72 6.82
N LEU A 240 -0.46 -5.73 5.97
CA LEU A 240 -1.20 -4.46 5.92
C LEU A 240 -2.49 -4.55 5.07
N PRO A 241 -3.55 -3.80 5.43
CA PRO A 241 -4.83 -3.78 4.71
C PRO A 241 -4.76 -3.03 3.38
N ARG A 242 -5.65 -3.42 2.44
CA ARG A 242 -5.93 -2.72 1.18
C ARG A 242 -7.40 -2.87 0.80
N PHE A 243 -8.02 -1.80 0.30
CA PHE A 243 -9.38 -1.83 -0.23
C PHE A 243 -9.36 -2.24 -1.72
N ALA A 244 -9.76 -3.49 -1.99
CA ALA A 244 -9.93 -4.00 -3.35
C ALA A 244 -11.04 -3.26 -4.11
N MET A 245 -10.76 -2.91 -5.37
CA MET A 245 -11.70 -2.31 -6.31
C MET A 245 -11.74 -3.17 -7.60
N ASN A 246 -12.92 -3.69 -7.89
CA ASN A 246 -13.26 -4.45 -9.10
C ASN A 246 -14.67 -4.06 -9.56
N GLU A 247 -15.30 -4.74 -10.52
CA GLU A 247 -16.62 -4.32 -11.03
C GLU A 247 -17.71 -4.30 -9.95
N ASN A 248 -17.66 -5.26 -9.01
CA ASN A 248 -18.61 -5.39 -7.91
C ASN A 248 -18.38 -4.39 -6.77
N TYR A 249 -17.14 -3.91 -6.56
CA TYR A 249 -16.78 -2.99 -5.47
C TYR A 249 -16.39 -1.58 -5.95
N GLY A 250 -16.28 -1.35 -7.25
CA GLY A 250 -15.90 -0.08 -7.87
C GLY A 250 -17.07 0.87 -8.13
N SER A 251 -18.09 0.90 -7.28
CA SER A 251 -19.10 1.96 -7.33
C SER A 251 -18.55 3.22 -6.64
N LEU A 252 -18.86 4.40 -7.17
CA LEU A 252 -18.35 5.66 -6.62
C LEU A 252 -18.72 5.86 -5.14
N SER A 253 -19.86 5.33 -4.68
CA SER A 253 -20.24 5.31 -3.26
C SER A 253 -19.36 4.38 -2.43
N ARG A 254 -19.05 3.17 -2.90
CA ARG A 254 -18.15 2.22 -2.24
C ARG A 254 -16.70 2.71 -2.20
N PHE A 255 -16.26 3.37 -3.26
CA PHE A 255 -14.96 4.04 -3.35
C PHE A 255 -14.87 5.23 -2.41
N ARG A 256 -15.85 6.14 -2.40
CA ARG A 256 -15.93 7.24 -1.43
C ARG A 256 -15.86 6.72 -0.01
N MET A 257 -16.58 5.65 0.33
CA MET A 257 -16.49 5.06 1.67
C MET A 257 -15.06 4.55 1.99
N ALA A 258 -14.38 3.87 1.05
CA ALA A 258 -13.00 3.43 1.24
C ALA A 258 -12.02 4.61 1.41
N ALA A 259 -12.01 5.56 0.47
CA ALA A 259 -11.11 6.71 0.45
C ALA A 259 -11.35 7.68 1.61
N ASN A 260 -12.51 7.63 2.26
CA ASN A 260 -12.84 8.39 3.47
C ASN A 260 -12.82 7.55 4.75
N ALA A 261 -12.29 6.33 4.72
CA ALA A 261 -12.12 5.53 5.92
C ALA A 261 -11.20 6.25 6.95
N LEU A 262 -11.36 5.88 8.21
CA LEU A 262 -10.52 6.29 9.34
C LEU A 262 -10.02 5.04 10.07
N SER A 263 -8.93 5.13 10.80
CA SER A 263 -8.47 3.98 11.58
C SER A 263 -9.28 3.78 12.87
N LEU A 264 -9.50 2.51 13.24
CA LEU A 264 -9.75 2.09 14.62
C LEU A 264 -8.46 1.90 15.43
N PHE A 265 -7.29 2.04 14.78
CA PHE A 265 -5.96 1.81 15.35
C PHE A 265 -5.88 0.45 16.06
N ALA A 266 -6.29 -0.60 15.35
CA ALA A 266 -6.42 -1.95 15.88
C ALA A 266 -5.05 -2.59 16.09
N THR A 267 -4.81 -3.09 17.30
CA THR A 267 -3.62 -3.85 17.71
C THR A 267 -4.06 -5.17 18.34
N ASP A 268 -3.11 -6.01 18.80
CA ASP A 268 -3.43 -7.18 19.64
C ASP A 268 -4.45 -8.14 18.96
N ILE A 269 -4.23 -8.41 17.66
CA ILE A 269 -5.18 -9.19 16.86
C ILE A 269 -5.05 -10.67 17.20
N SER A 270 -6.16 -11.32 17.58
CA SER A 270 -6.25 -12.77 17.77
C SER A 270 -7.22 -13.41 16.76
N PRO A 271 -6.92 -14.61 16.21
CA PRO A 271 -5.60 -15.25 16.22
C PRO A 271 -4.53 -14.38 15.52
N VAL A 272 -3.27 -14.55 15.94
CA VAL A 272 -2.14 -13.78 15.39
C VAL A 272 -1.75 -14.27 13.99
N ASP A 273 -1.95 -15.56 13.72
CA ASP A 273 -1.86 -16.13 12.37
C ASP A 273 -3.22 -15.98 11.65
N PRO A 274 -3.28 -15.37 10.45
CA PRO A 274 -4.52 -15.31 9.66
C PRO A 274 -4.97 -16.68 9.14
N THR A 275 -4.11 -17.70 9.12
CA THR A 275 -4.46 -19.07 8.72
C THR A 275 -5.05 -19.84 9.90
N LEU A 276 -6.28 -20.32 9.76
CA LEU A 276 -7.03 -20.92 10.87
C LEU A 276 -6.66 -22.37 11.13
N GLY A 277 -5.94 -22.60 12.23
CA GLY A 277 -5.85 -23.93 12.87
C GLY A 277 -7.13 -24.32 13.62
N ALA A 278 -7.86 -23.34 14.19
CA ALA A 278 -9.14 -23.52 14.87
C ALA A 278 -10.25 -22.72 14.15
N ASN A 279 -11.37 -23.37 13.87
CA ASN A 279 -12.46 -22.81 13.05
C ASN A 279 -13.82 -23.30 13.59
N PRO A 280 -14.71 -22.42 14.11
CA PRO A 280 -14.61 -20.96 14.13
C PRO A 280 -13.49 -20.43 15.05
N PRO A 281 -12.87 -19.29 14.70
CA PRO A 281 -11.79 -18.70 15.50
C PRO A 281 -12.31 -17.83 16.65
N ALA A 282 -11.54 -17.76 17.74
CA ALA A 282 -11.71 -16.77 18.80
C ALA A 282 -11.16 -15.40 18.35
N PHE A 283 -11.91 -14.71 17.49
CA PHE A 283 -11.49 -13.43 16.93
C PHE A 283 -11.54 -12.30 17.96
N GLY A 284 -10.54 -11.43 17.95
CA GLY A 284 -10.54 -10.20 18.72
C GLY A 284 -9.41 -9.25 18.33
N PHE A 285 -9.51 -8.01 18.79
CA PHE A 285 -8.51 -6.96 18.66
C PHE A 285 -8.67 -5.94 19.77
N THR A 286 -7.61 -5.18 20.07
CA THR A 286 -7.70 -4.00 20.93
C THR A 286 -7.77 -2.74 20.06
N ALA A 287 -8.76 -1.88 20.30
CA ALA A 287 -8.87 -0.59 19.63
C ALA A 287 -7.96 0.46 20.30
N GLY A 288 -7.45 1.42 19.53
CA GLY A 288 -6.58 2.47 20.06
C GLY A 288 -7.27 3.33 21.13
N LYS A 289 -6.52 3.80 22.13
CA LYS A 289 -7.03 4.59 23.28
C LYS A 289 -7.79 5.86 22.88
N GLN A 290 -7.53 6.38 21.69
CA GLN A 290 -8.22 7.52 21.05
C GLN A 290 -9.62 7.18 20.49
N ILE A 291 -10.04 5.91 20.50
CA ILE A 291 -11.36 5.47 20.04
C ILE A 291 -12.37 5.60 21.19
N LYS A 292 -13.04 6.75 21.23
CA LYS A 292 -14.25 6.95 22.05
C LYS A 292 -15.39 6.04 21.57
N ASP A 293 -16.35 5.79 22.45
CA ASP A 293 -17.56 5.00 22.19
C ASP A 293 -17.33 3.58 21.65
N ILE A 294 -16.33 2.86 22.14
CA ILE A 294 -15.98 1.52 21.65
C ILE A 294 -17.19 0.54 21.58
N LYS A 295 -18.14 0.67 22.51
CA LYS A 295 -19.42 -0.07 22.59
C LYS A 295 -20.36 0.15 21.39
N ARG A 296 -20.09 1.11 20.51
CA ARG A 296 -20.85 1.41 19.28
C ARG A 296 -20.22 0.78 18.02
N ILE A 297 -19.12 0.02 18.15
CA ILE A 297 -18.55 -0.73 17.03
C ILE A 297 -19.56 -1.80 16.56
N ALA A 298 -19.76 -1.90 15.25
CA ALA A 298 -20.54 -2.96 14.62
C ALA A 298 -19.63 -3.85 13.75
N CYS A 299 -19.68 -5.16 13.98
CA CYS A 299 -18.88 -6.15 13.25
C CYS A 299 -19.73 -6.96 12.26
N TYR A 300 -19.12 -7.33 11.14
CA TYR A 300 -19.74 -8.04 10.03
C TYR A 300 -18.82 -9.13 9.50
N SER A 301 -19.35 -10.34 9.29
CA SER A 301 -18.65 -11.53 8.78
C SER A 301 -19.10 -11.86 7.35
N SER A 302 -18.18 -12.26 6.47
CA SER A 302 -18.50 -12.67 5.10
C SER A 302 -19.45 -13.88 5.01
N ARG A 303 -19.51 -14.72 6.06
CA ARG A 303 -20.40 -15.89 6.12
C ARG A 303 -21.67 -15.65 6.94
N HIS A 304 -21.63 -14.74 7.92
CA HIS A 304 -22.69 -14.62 8.93
C HIS A 304 -23.42 -13.27 8.95
N GLY A 305 -23.11 -12.35 8.04
CA GLY A 305 -23.70 -11.00 8.06
C GLY A 305 -23.28 -10.23 9.30
N LYS A 306 -24.20 -9.52 9.96
CA LYS A 306 -23.92 -8.79 11.21
C LYS A 306 -23.65 -9.77 12.35
N VAL A 307 -22.54 -9.59 13.06
CA VAL A 307 -22.13 -10.42 14.21
C VAL A 307 -21.94 -9.55 15.44
N ALA A 308 -22.37 -10.05 16.61
CA ALA A 308 -22.33 -9.29 17.85
C ALA A 308 -20.89 -9.19 18.40
N PRO A 309 -20.35 -7.98 18.63
CA PRO A 309 -19.09 -7.81 19.35
C PRO A 309 -19.30 -7.88 20.86
N MET A 310 -18.36 -8.51 21.55
CA MET A 310 -18.19 -8.47 22.99
C MET A 310 -17.16 -7.39 23.31
N HIS A 311 -17.41 -6.58 24.34
CA HIS A 311 -16.52 -5.49 24.76
C HIS A 311 -15.94 -5.79 26.14
N LEU A 312 -14.62 -5.94 26.21
CA LEU A 312 -13.91 -6.34 27.43
C LEU A 312 -12.99 -5.20 27.90
N GLY A 313 -13.07 -4.85 29.19
CA GLY A 313 -12.30 -3.76 29.78
C GLY A 313 -12.51 -2.42 29.06
N SER A 314 -11.42 -1.68 28.85
CA SER A 314 -11.41 -0.32 28.29
C SER A 314 -11.14 -0.23 26.78
N GLY A 315 -10.79 -1.34 26.12
CA GLY A 315 -10.28 -1.30 24.74
C GLY A 315 -10.40 -2.57 23.89
N ARG A 316 -10.73 -3.73 24.48
CA ARG A 316 -10.75 -5.02 23.78
C ARG A 316 -12.11 -5.26 23.15
N VAL A 317 -12.13 -5.65 21.87
CA VAL A 317 -13.31 -6.04 21.11
C VAL A 317 -13.12 -7.47 20.64
N GLU A 318 -14.06 -8.34 20.96
CA GLU A 318 -14.04 -9.74 20.53
C GLU A 318 -15.29 -10.12 19.75
N VAL A 319 -15.17 -11.12 18.89
CA VAL A 319 -16.29 -11.68 18.13
C VAL A 319 -16.24 -13.19 18.24
N ARG A 320 -17.41 -13.83 18.31
CA ARG A 320 -17.59 -15.28 18.16
C ARG A 320 -18.55 -15.53 17.01
N PHE A 321 -18.36 -16.64 16.32
CA PHE A 321 -19.12 -17.01 15.13
C PHE A 321 -19.95 -18.26 15.44
N PRO A 322 -21.23 -18.31 15.02
CA PRO A 322 -22.10 -19.44 15.35
C PRO A 322 -21.70 -20.73 14.62
N ASN A 323 -20.96 -20.62 13.53
CA ASN A 323 -20.48 -21.74 12.72
C ASN A 323 -19.05 -21.48 12.22
N ALA A 324 -18.35 -22.56 11.89
CA ALA A 324 -17.07 -22.52 11.18
C ALA A 324 -17.18 -21.79 9.83
N PHE A 325 -16.12 -21.10 9.41
CA PHE A 325 -15.96 -20.57 8.05
C PHE A 325 -15.74 -21.71 7.04
N SER A 326 -16.18 -21.50 5.80
CA SER A 326 -15.88 -22.39 4.67
C SER A 326 -14.40 -22.28 4.26
N PRO A 327 -13.81 -23.31 3.60
CA PRO A 327 -12.49 -23.20 2.98
C PRO A 327 -12.38 -22.02 2.01
N GLY A 328 -11.19 -21.42 1.91
CA GLY A 328 -10.96 -20.16 1.19
C GLY A 328 -10.85 -18.98 2.16
N HIS A 329 -11.57 -17.89 1.90
CA HIS A 329 -11.44 -16.63 2.67
C HIS A 329 -12.61 -16.40 3.64
N GLY A 330 -12.30 -16.39 4.93
CA GLY A 330 -13.17 -15.77 5.94
C GLY A 330 -12.81 -14.29 6.04
N ARG A 331 -13.79 -13.38 6.09
CA ARG A 331 -13.53 -11.96 6.32
C ARG A 331 -14.38 -11.43 7.47
N VAL A 332 -13.78 -10.57 8.28
CA VAL A 332 -14.46 -9.81 9.33
C VAL A 332 -14.16 -8.33 9.11
N ASN A 333 -15.17 -7.47 9.18
CA ASN A 333 -15.00 -6.01 9.18
C ASN A 333 -15.74 -5.44 10.40
N CYS A 334 -15.04 -4.67 11.22
CA CYS A 334 -15.57 -3.96 12.37
C CYS A 334 -15.48 -2.45 12.14
N THR A 335 -16.59 -1.75 12.34
CA THR A 335 -16.76 -0.35 11.92
C THR A 335 -17.38 0.50 13.01
N LEU A 336 -17.06 1.79 13.03
CA LEU A 336 -17.65 2.78 13.93
C LEU A 336 -17.90 4.08 13.16
N SER A 337 -19.11 4.63 13.30
CA SER A 337 -19.45 5.92 12.68
C SER A 337 -18.64 7.07 13.30
N ALA A 338 -18.20 8.02 12.46
CA ALA A 338 -17.39 9.17 12.85
C ALA A 338 -17.95 10.48 12.26
N PRO A 339 -17.60 11.65 12.83
CA PRO A 339 -18.03 12.95 12.33
C PRO A 339 -17.76 13.16 10.83
N GLY A 340 -18.59 13.97 10.17
CA GLY A 340 -18.51 14.22 8.73
C GLY A 340 -18.96 13.05 7.86
N GLY A 341 -19.81 12.15 8.38
CA GLY A 341 -20.32 10.98 7.65
C GLY A 341 -19.28 9.89 7.36
N ARG A 342 -18.12 9.95 8.05
CA ARG A 342 -17.00 9.01 7.85
C ARG A 342 -17.17 7.76 8.70
N TRP A 343 -16.42 6.73 8.36
CA TRP A 343 -16.40 5.46 9.07
C TRP A 343 -14.99 5.11 9.50
N ARG A 344 -14.81 4.79 10.78
CA ARG A 344 -13.62 4.05 11.21
C ARG A 344 -13.76 2.61 10.78
N TRP A 345 -12.71 2.03 10.22
CA TRP A 345 -12.72 0.70 9.61
C TRP A 345 -11.51 -0.11 10.07
N PHE A 346 -11.77 -1.27 10.66
CA PHE A 346 -10.82 -2.36 10.78
C PHE A 346 -11.40 -3.56 10.04
N GLY A 347 -10.56 -4.31 9.35
CA GLY A 347 -10.95 -5.57 8.74
C GLY A 347 -9.80 -6.56 8.78
N HIS A 348 -10.15 -7.83 8.74
CA HIS A 348 -9.23 -8.94 8.82
C HIS A 348 -9.70 -10.04 7.86
N GLN A 349 -8.75 -10.71 7.20
CA GLN A 349 -9.01 -11.86 6.34
C GLN A 349 -8.33 -13.09 6.94
N PHE A 350 -9.14 -14.10 7.21
CA PHE A 350 -8.69 -15.45 7.50
C PHE A 350 -8.47 -16.24 6.21
N PHE A 351 -7.42 -17.05 6.18
CA PHE A 351 -7.29 -18.15 5.24
C PHE A 351 -7.75 -19.45 5.93
N ILE A 352 -8.64 -20.19 5.29
CA ILE A 352 -9.12 -21.49 5.77
C ILE A 352 -8.65 -22.53 4.75
N PRO A 353 -7.68 -23.38 5.09
CA PRO A 353 -7.22 -24.46 4.22
C PRO A 353 -8.38 -25.36 3.79
N LYS A 354 -8.25 -25.96 2.61
CA LYS A 354 -9.04 -27.17 2.29
C LYS A 354 -8.53 -28.30 3.20
N LYS A 355 -9.46 -29.10 3.71
CA LYS A 355 -9.15 -30.38 4.34
C LYS A 355 -8.85 -31.42 3.26
#